data_AF-A0A966WNB2-F1
#
_entry.id   AF-A0A966WNB2-F1
#
_cell.length_a   1.000
_cell.length_b   1.000
_cell.length_c   1.000
_cell.angle_alpha   90.00
_cell.angle_beta   90.00
_cell.angle_gamma   90.00
#
_symmetry.space_group_name_H-M   'P 1'
#
loop_
_entity.id
_entity.type
_entity.pdbx_description
1 polymer ?
#
loop_
_entity_poly.entity_id
_entity_poly.type
_entity_poly.pdbx_seq_one_letter_code
_entity_poly.pdbx_strand_id
1 'polypeptide(L)'
;MQVVLRDQLAAPRTVDIAIGKARTAAGFRVNTTDMIPVTDDGQPAAGIRHLPGVVIVGGGVFIEAGGSLVGAIGVSGAPGGDMDDLCAFAGVDAIFDQLEF
;
A
#
# COMPACT_ATOMS: atom_id res chain seq x y z
N MET A 1 10.78 -10.49 5.38
CA MET A 1 10.47 -11.32 4.20
C MET A 1 9.51 -10.56 3.29
N GLN A 2 9.51 -10.84 1.98
CA GLN A 2 8.54 -10.28 1.03
C GLN A 2 7.86 -11.44 0.29
N VAL A 3 6.54 -11.38 0.14
CA VAL A 3 5.73 -12.33 -0.63
C VAL A 3 5.01 -11.58 -1.73
N VAL A 4 4.90 -12.19 -2.92
CA VAL A 4 4.19 -11.62 -4.07
C VAL A 4 3.29 -12.70 -4.64
N LEU A 5 1.99 -12.39 -4.77
CA LEU A 5 1.01 -13.21 -5.46
C LEU A 5 0.46 -12.39 -6.63
N ARG A 6 0.44 -12.99 -7.83
CA ARG A 6 -0.09 -12.36 -9.04
C ARG A 6 -1.09 -13.32 -9.68
N ASP A 7 -2.30 -12.84 -9.91
CA ASP A 7 -3.25 -13.57 -10.74
C ASP A 7 -2.69 -13.77 -12.16
N GLN A 8 -3.03 -14.87 -12.82
CA GLN A 8 -2.50 -15.19 -14.15
C GLN A 8 -2.79 -14.08 -15.18
N LEU A 9 -3.98 -13.48 -15.10
CA LEU A 9 -4.50 -12.49 -16.03
C LEU A 9 -4.20 -11.03 -15.64
N ALA A 10 -3.64 -10.79 -14.45
CA ALA A 10 -3.27 -9.44 -14.03
C ALA A 10 -2.15 -8.86 -14.91
N ALA A 11 -2.21 -7.59 -15.29
CA ALA A 11 -1.18 -6.99 -16.12
C ALA A 11 0.21 -7.05 -15.44
N PRO A 12 1.32 -7.32 -16.14
CA PRO A 12 2.63 -7.48 -15.52
C PRO A 12 3.08 -6.30 -14.64
N ARG A 13 2.68 -5.08 -15.02
CA ARG A 13 3.00 -3.84 -14.28
C ARG A 13 2.40 -3.80 -12.88
N THR A 14 1.31 -4.52 -12.61
CA THR A 14 0.65 -4.48 -11.30
C THR A 14 1.55 -5.03 -10.19
N VAL A 15 2.50 -5.92 -10.52
CA VAL A 15 3.47 -6.46 -9.55
C VAL A 15 4.34 -5.34 -8.98
N ASP A 16 4.97 -4.53 -9.83
CA ASP A 16 5.86 -3.46 -9.40
C ASP A 16 5.08 -2.37 -8.64
N ILE A 17 3.85 -2.08 -9.09
CA ILE A 17 2.97 -1.12 -8.43
C ILE A 17 2.57 -1.62 -7.03
N ALA A 18 2.14 -2.88 -6.90
CA ALA A 18 1.77 -3.48 -5.61
C ALA A 18 2.96 -3.48 -4.63
N ILE A 19 4.15 -3.85 -5.10
CA ILE A 19 5.38 -3.80 -4.29
C ILE A 19 5.68 -2.36 -3.86
N GLY A 20 5.59 -1.39 -4.78
CA GLY A 20 5.82 0.02 -4.49
C GLY A 20 4.83 0.57 -3.45
N LYS A 21 3.54 0.22 -3.57
CA LYS A 21 2.50 0.60 -2.60
C LYS A 21 2.79 0.02 -1.20
N ALA A 22 3.11 -1.27 -1.10
CA ALA A 22 3.44 -1.91 0.18
C ALA A 22 4.68 -1.28 0.83
N ARG A 23 5.74 -1.04 0.04
CA ARG A 23 6.98 -0.40 0.53
C ARG A 23 6.75 1.03 0.96
N THR A 24 5.92 1.78 0.22
CA THR A 24 5.54 3.14 0.58
C THR A 24 4.81 3.13 1.92
N ALA A 25 3.79 2.28 2.07
CA ALA A 25 3.02 2.19 3.30
C ALA A 25 3.88 1.79 4.51
N ALA A 26 4.73 0.77 4.37
CA ALA A 26 5.66 0.36 5.43
C ALA A 26 6.71 1.44 5.77
N GLY A 27 7.26 2.11 4.74
CA GLY A 27 8.34 3.07 4.91
C GLY A 27 7.90 4.37 5.57
N PHE A 28 6.72 4.87 5.19
CA PHE A 28 6.16 6.10 5.77
C PHE A 28 5.27 5.84 6.98
N ARG A 29 4.84 4.60 7.22
CA ARG A 29 3.83 4.23 8.24
C ARG A 29 2.52 5.00 8.06
N VAL A 30 2.10 5.12 6.81
CA VAL A 30 0.89 5.83 6.39
C VAL A 30 0.31 5.06 5.21
N ASN A 31 -1.01 4.90 5.14
CA ASN A 31 -1.61 4.27 3.96
C ASN A 31 -1.38 5.14 2.74
N THR A 32 -1.13 4.52 1.60
CA THR A 32 -0.85 5.25 0.35
C THR A 32 -1.96 6.23 -0.05
N THR A 33 -3.21 5.95 0.32
CA THR A 33 -4.36 6.83 0.11
C THR A 33 -4.31 8.09 0.97
N ASP A 34 -3.91 7.97 2.23
CA ASP A 34 -3.80 9.10 3.15
C ASP A 34 -2.65 10.05 2.75
N MET A 35 -1.69 9.55 1.97
CA MET A 35 -0.60 10.37 1.42
C MET A 35 -1.02 11.22 0.21
N ILE A 36 -2.13 10.90 -0.47
CA ILE A 36 -2.56 11.60 -1.70
C ILE A 36 -2.74 13.11 -1.44
N PRO A 37 -3.57 13.58 -0.49
CA PRO A 37 -3.81 15.01 -0.31
C PRO A 37 -2.59 15.79 0.17
N VAL A 38 -1.73 15.19 1.00
CA VAL A 38 -0.57 15.87 1.58
C VAL A 38 0.64 15.95 0.64
N THR A 39 0.63 15.14 -0.42
CA THR A 39 1.65 15.15 -1.46
C THR A 39 1.15 15.76 -2.77
N ASP A 40 -0.06 16.33 -2.80
CA ASP A 40 -0.60 16.96 -4.01
C ASP A 40 0.23 18.17 -4.46
N ASP A 41 0.03 18.61 -5.70
CA ASP A 41 0.77 19.72 -6.27
C ASP A 41 0.63 20.99 -5.40
N GLY A 42 1.76 21.63 -5.09
CA GLY A 42 1.81 22.81 -4.22
C GLY A 42 1.85 22.50 -2.72
N GLN A 43 1.74 21.24 -2.30
CA GLN A 43 1.97 20.87 -0.91
C GLN A 43 3.47 20.79 -0.56
N PRO A 44 3.86 21.06 0.70
CA PRO A 44 5.26 20.93 1.13
C PRO A 44 5.85 19.53 0.86
N ALA A 45 5.01 18.50 0.86
CA ALA A 45 5.41 17.12 0.67
C ALA A 45 5.30 16.64 -0.79
N ALA A 46 5.00 17.52 -1.76
CA ALA A 46 4.82 17.14 -3.18
C ALA A 46 6.03 16.38 -3.76
N GLY A 47 7.24 16.73 -3.32
CA GLY A 47 8.48 16.07 -3.74
C GLY A 47 8.54 14.57 -3.45
N ILE A 48 7.74 14.06 -2.50
CA ILE A 48 7.67 12.63 -2.17
C ILE A 48 7.24 11.79 -3.37
N ARG A 49 6.36 12.32 -4.24
CA ARG A 49 5.88 11.62 -5.44
C ARG A 49 6.99 11.30 -6.45
N HIS A 50 8.13 11.98 -6.36
CA HIS A 50 9.27 11.81 -7.27
C HIS A 50 10.38 10.92 -6.70
N LEU A 51 10.22 10.43 -5.46
CA LEU A 51 11.21 9.57 -4.84
C LEU A 51 11.20 8.17 -5.50
N PRO A 52 12.39 7.56 -5.70
CA PRO A 52 12.47 6.23 -6.29
C PRO A 52 11.70 5.18 -5.47
N GLY A 53 10.83 4.42 -6.13
CA GLY A 53 10.09 3.32 -5.53
C GLY A 53 8.90 3.74 -4.66
N VAL A 54 8.57 5.04 -4.60
CA VAL A 54 7.37 5.54 -3.95
C VAL A 54 6.19 5.48 -4.90
N VAL A 55 5.06 4.94 -4.42
CA VAL A 55 3.80 4.86 -5.18
C VAL A 55 2.69 5.45 -4.33
N ILE A 56 2.26 6.66 -4.68
CA ILE A 56 1.16 7.38 -4.02
C ILE A 56 -0.14 7.17 -4.79
N VAL A 57 -0.62 5.92 -4.75
CA VAL A 57 -1.91 5.49 -5.31
C VAL A 57 -2.49 4.48 -4.33
N GLY A 58 -3.79 4.58 -4.02
CA GLY A 58 -4.47 3.69 -3.07
C GLY A 58 -4.27 2.20 -3.38
N GLY A 59 -4.26 1.38 -2.34
CA GLY A 59 -4.00 -0.05 -2.35
C GLY A 59 -2.83 -0.48 -1.47
N GLY A 60 -2.06 0.45 -0.90
CA GLY A 60 -0.99 0.19 0.06
C GLY A 60 -1.44 0.50 1.49
N VAL A 61 -1.47 -0.53 2.34
CA VAL A 61 -1.92 -0.46 3.73
C VAL A 61 -0.81 -0.95 4.66
N PHE A 62 -0.47 -0.17 5.68
CA PHE A 62 0.48 -0.60 6.70
C PHE A 62 -0.24 -1.43 7.77
N ILE A 63 0.46 -2.38 8.39
CA ILE A 63 -0.10 -3.30 9.37
C ILE A 63 0.61 -3.10 10.70
N GLU A 64 -0.16 -2.76 11.72
CA GLU A 64 0.29 -2.60 13.09
C GLU A 64 -0.37 -3.62 14.01
N ALA A 65 0.39 -4.01 15.04
CA ALA A 65 -0.07 -4.90 16.09
C ALA A 65 0.66 -4.55 17.39
N GLY A 66 -0.08 -4.41 18.49
CA GLY A 66 0.48 -3.95 19.78
C GLY A 66 1.25 -2.62 19.71
N GLY A 67 0.84 -1.71 18.82
CA GLY A 67 1.52 -0.42 18.58
C GLY A 67 2.85 -0.52 17.84
N SER A 68 3.18 -1.69 17.28
CA SER A 68 4.38 -1.91 16.47
C SER A 68 4.01 -2.20 15.02
N LEU A 69 4.75 -1.60 14.10
CA LEU A 69 4.67 -1.94 12.68
C LEU A 69 5.15 -3.37 12.47
N VAL A 70 4.26 -4.24 12.00
CA VAL A 70 4.57 -5.66 11.71
C VAL A 70 4.68 -5.94 10.21
N GLY A 71 4.18 -5.04 9.36
CA GLY A 71 4.32 -5.18 7.92
C GLY A 71 3.51 -4.17 7.12
N ALA A 72 3.33 -4.47 5.85
CA ALA A 72 2.41 -3.76 4.97
C ALA A 72 1.98 -4.70 3.83
N ILE A 73 0.80 -4.44 3.29
CA ILE A 73 0.26 -5.08 2.10
C ILE A 73 0.12 -4.03 1.00
N GLY A 74 0.30 -4.47 -0.25
CA GLY A 74 0.07 -3.65 -1.44
C GLY A 74 -0.72 -4.44 -2.46
N VAL A 75 -1.82 -3.89 -2.92
CA VAL A 75 -2.68 -4.46 -3.95
C VAL A 75 -2.67 -3.58 -5.20
N SER A 76 -2.62 -4.21 -6.37
CA SER A 76 -2.76 -3.53 -7.64
C SER A 76 -3.44 -4.43 -8.67
N GLY A 77 -4.51 -3.92 -9.27
CA GLY A 77 -5.18 -4.59 -10.38
C GLY A 77 -6.40 -3.86 -10.89
N ALA A 78 -7.03 -3.04 -10.05
CA ALA A 78 -8.15 -2.20 -10.46
C ALA A 78 -7.70 -1.00 -11.31
N PRO A 79 -8.62 -0.40 -12.11
CA PRO A 79 -8.32 0.84 -12.85
C PRO A 79 -7.92 2.03 -11.96
N GLY A 80 -8.37 2.03 -10.70
CA GLY A 80 -8.08 3.03 -9.68
C GLY A 80 -7.61 2.39 -8.36
N GLY A 81 -7.15 3.21 -7.43
CA GLY A 81 -6.64 2.75 -6.13
C GLY A 81 -7.72 2.45 -5.08
N ASP A 82 -8.96 2.87 -5.32
CA ASP A 82 -10.11 2.69 -4.44
C ASP A 82 -10.49 1.22 -4.23
N MET A 83 -10.57 0.46 -5.32
CA MET A 83 -10.85 -0.99 -5.24
C MET A 83 -9.64 -1.79 -4.76
N ASP A 84 -8.43 -1.31 -5.06
CA ASP A 84 -7.20 -1.90 -4.52
C ASP A 84 -7.14 -1.73 -2.98
N ASP A 85 -7.55 -0.57 -2.44
CA ASP A 85 -7.66 -0.32 -0.99
C ASP A 85 -8.64 -1.29 -0.34
N LEU A 86 -9.86 -1.42 -0.88
CA LEU A 86 -10.86 -2.33 -0.33
C LEU A 86 -10.33 -3.77 -0.25
N CYS A 87 -9.61 -4.21 -1.27
CA CYS A 87 -8.99 -5.54 -1.28
C CYS A 87 -7.84 -5.65 -0.26
N ALA A 88 -7.01 -4.61 -0.13
CA ALA A 88 -5.93 -4.58 0.85
C ALA A 88 -6.47 -4.64 2.28
N PHE A 89 -7.45 -3.81 2.62
CA PHE A 89 -8.10 -3.81 3.94
C PHE A 89 -8.79 -5.14 4.23
N ALA A 90 -9.54 -5.71 3.29
CA ALA A 90 -10.15 -7.03 3.48
C ALA A 90 -9.11 -8.14 3.76
N GLY A 91 -7.92 -8.04 3.15
CA GLY A 91 -6.82 -8.97 3.43
C GLY A 91 -6.23 -8.82 4.83
N VAL A 92 -6.10 -7.59 5.33
CA VAL A 92 -5.64 -7.31 6.71
C VAL A 92 -6.70 -7.73 7.73
N ASP A 93 -7.98 -7.39 7.49
CA ASP A 93 -9.10 -7.76 8.36
C ASP A 93 -9.21 -9.28 8.51
N ALA A 94 -8.96 -10.04 7.44
CA ALA A 94 -9.01 -11.51 7.46
C ALA A 94 -7.96 -12.16 8.39
N ILE A 95 -6.92 -11.42 8.79
CA ILE A 95 -5.88 -11.90 9.71
C ILE A 95 -5.86 -11.13 11.03
N PHE A 96 -6.84 -10.25 11.29
CA PHE A 96 -6.86 -9.36 12.44
C PHE A 96 -6.70 -10.11 13.77
N ASP A 97 -7.44 -11.20 13.97
CA ASP A 97 -7.36 -12.03 15.18
C ASP A 97 -5.98 -12.67 15.41
N GLN A 98 -5.17 -12.82 14.34
CA GLN A 98 -3.80 -13.35 14.42
C GLN A 98 -2.77 -12.25 14.75
N LEU A 99 -3.17 -10.98 14.60
CA LEU A 99 -2.36 -9.80 14.92
C LEU A 99 -2.55 -9.36 16.38
N GLU A 100 -3.66 -9.72 17.02
CA GLU A 100 -3.83 -9.52 18.46
C GLU A 100 -2.96 -10.52 19.24
N PHE A 101 -1.89 -10.02 19.85
CA PHE A 101 -1.04 -10.76 20.78
C PHE A 101 -1.17 -10.25 22.22
#